data_AF-A0A7W8XVI2-F1
#
_entry.id   AF-A0A7W8XVI2-F1
#
_cell.length_a   1.000
_cell.length_b   1.000
_cell.length_c   1.000
_cell.angle_alpha   90.00
_cell.angle_beta   90.00
_cell.angle_gamma   90.00
#
_symmetry.space_group_name_H-M   'P 1'
#
loop_
_entity.id
_entity.type
_entity.pdbx_description
1 polymer ?
#
loop_
_entity_poly.entity_id
_entity_poly.type
_entity_poly.pdbx_seq_one_letter_code
_entity_poly.pdbx_strand_id
1 'polypeptide(L)' 'MRNIPREMADLARERGVGMTEADLKAEGFTKDEIEKHAPKAAEILRAAEYTRAA' A
#
# COMPACT_ATOMS: atom_id res chain seq x y z
N MET A 1 14.25 -10.02 -2.88
CA MET A 1 12.80 -10.25 -2.94
C MET A 1 12.11 -8.90 -2.81
N ARG A 2 11.12 -8.60 -3.65
CA ARG A 2 10.30 -7.38 -3.53
C ARG A 2 9.50 -7.41 -2.23
N ASN A 3 9.33 -6.27 -1.58
CA ASN A 3 8.51 -6.15 -0.38
C ASN A 3 7.20 -5.47 -0.76
N ILE A 4 6.32 -6.26 -1.38
CA ILE A 4 5.07 -5.78 -1.97
C ILE A 4 4.20 -5.00 -0.97
N PRO A 5 3.96 -5.48 0.27
CA PRO A 5 3.21 -4.69 1.24
C PRO A 5 3.80 -3.30 1.49
N ARG A 6 5.14 -3.20 1.53
CA ARG A 6 5.82 -1.94 1.77
C ARG A 6 5.72 -1.01 0.56
N GLU A 7 5.95 -1.54 -0.64
CA GLU A 7 5.83 -0.79 -1.89
C GLU A 7 4.41 -0.23 -2.07
N MET A 8 3.38 -1.03 -1.81
CA MET A 8 1.97 -0.58 -1.84
C MET A 8 1.68 0.50 -0.81
N ALA A 9 2.21 0.38 0.41
CA ALA A 9 2.02 1.37 1.48
C ALA A 9 2.72 2.70 1.16
N ASP A 10 3.95 2.64 0.65
CA ASP A 10 4.70 3.84 0.25
C ASP A 10 3.99 4.56 -0.90
N LEU A 11 3.49 3.81 -1.88
CA LEU A 11 2.72 4.35 -3.00
C LEU A 11 1.38 4.97 -2.56
N ALA A 12 0.65 4.32 -1.64
CA ALA A 12 -0.56 4.88 -1.05
C ALA A 12 -0.27 6.17 -0.25
N ARG A 13 0.89 6.24 0.41
CA ARG A 13 1.35 7.44 1.12
C ARG A 13 1.66 8.60 0.16
N GLU A 14 2.26 8.32 -0.98
CA GLU A 14 2.60 9.32 -2.00
C GLU A 14 1.36 9.85 -2.73
N ARG A 15 0.42 8.97 -3.06
CA ARG A 15 -0.81 9.31 -3.80
C ARG A 15 -1.93 9.84 -2.89
N GLY A 16 -1.88 9.54 -1.60
CA GLY A 16 -2.87 9.96 -0.61
C GLY A 16 -4.07 9.02 -0.49
N VAL A 17 -5.05 9.45 0.30
CA VAL A 17 -6.26 8.66 0.58
C VAL A 17 -7.08 8.47 -0.70
N GLY A 18 -7.53 7.24 -0.95
CA GLY A 18 -8.40 6.91 -2.09
C GLY A 18 -7.75 6.04 -3.18
N MET A 19 -6.55 5.53 -2.93
CA MET A 19 -5.89 4.60 -3.85
C MET A 19 -6.73 3.33 -4.08
N THR A 20 -7.00 3.01 -5.34
CA THR A 20 -7.86 1.88 -5.75
C THR A 20 -7.05 0.68 -6.25
N GLU A 21 -7.71 -0.48 -6.38
CA GLU A 21 -7.11 -1.65 -7.05
C GLU A 21 -6.69 -1.35 -8.50
N ALA A 22 -7.42 -0.46 -9.20
CA ALA A 22 -7.07 -0.06 -10.56
C ALA A 22 -5.75 0.73 -10.60
N ASP A 23 -5.53 1.61 -9.62
CA ASP A 23 -4.28 2.36 -9.50
C ASP A 23 -3.09 1.43 -9.21
N LEU A 24 -3.29 0.45 -8.33
CA LEU A 24 -2.27 -0.56 -8.04
C LEU A 24 -1.93 -1.40 -9.28
N LYS A 25 -2.93 -1.78 -10.08
CA LYS A 25 -2.70 -2.48 -11.35
C LYS A 25 -1.95 -1.61 -12.36
N ALA A 26 -2.27 -0.32 -12.44
CA ALA A 26 -1.56 0.62 -13.31
C ALA A 26 -0.08 0.78 -12.93
N GLU A 27 0.24 0.58 -11.66
CA GLU A 27 1.60 0.63 -11.09
C GLU A 27 2.33 -0.73 -11.19
N GLY A 28 1.70 -1.72 -11.84
CA GLY A 28 2.31 -3.00 -12.17
C GLY A 28 2.15 -4.09 -11.12
N PHE A 29 1.30 -3.90 -10.10
CA PHE A 29 0.94 -4.97 -9.17
C PHE A 29 -0.07 -5.91 -9.84
N THR A 30 0.15 -7.22 -9.68
CA THR A 30 -0.81 -8.23 -10.11
C THR A 30 -2.00 -8.30 -9.15
N LYS A 31 -3.11 -8.87 -9.62
CA LYS A 31 -4.31 -9.05 -8.79
C LYS A 31 -4.01 -9.88 -7.53
N ASP A 32 -3.31 -11.00 -7.68
CA ASP A 32 -2.94 -11.88 -6.56
C ASP A 32 -2.06 -11.17 -5.52
N GLU A 33 -1.12 -10.33 -5.99
CA GLU A 33 -0.28 -9.52 -5.11
C GLU A 33 -1.11 -8.52 -4.33
N ILE A 34 -2.05 -7.84 -4.99
CA ILE A 34 -2.94 -6.87 -4.33
C ILE A 34 -3.80 -7.57 -3.28
N GLU A 35 -4.49 -8.65 -3.64
CA GLU A 35 -5.38 -9.37 -2.72
C GLU A 35 -4.61 -9.92 -1.50
N LYS A 36 -3.39 -10.42 -1.72
CA LYS A 36 -2.55 -10.99 -0.67
C LYS A 36 -1.91 -9.94 0.24
N HIS A 37 -1.54 -8.78 -0.30
CA HIS A 37 -0.68 -7.83 0.39
C HIS A 37 -1.37 -6.52 0.80
N ALA A 38 -2.54 -6.19 0.24
CA ALA A 38 -3.29 -4.99 0.58
C ALA A 38 -3.62 -4.85 2.09
N PRO A 39 -4.05 -5.90 2.81
CA PRO A 39 -4.30 -5.78 4.26
C PRO A 39 -3.02 -5.40 5.02
N LYS A 40 -1.88 -5.98 4.63
CA LYS A 40 -0.60 -5.70 5.29
C LYS A 40 -0.07 -4.30 4.94
N ALA A 41 -0.28 -3.84 3.71
CA ALA A 41 0.04 -2.49 3.30
C ALA A 41 -0.75 -1.44 4.12
N ALA A 42 -2.04 -1.70 4.34
CA ALA A 42 -2.89 -0.83 5.17
C ALA A 42 -2.42 -0.77 6.63
N GLU A 43 -1.98 -1.89 7.22
CA GLU A 43 -1.38 -1.90 8.56
C GLU A 43 -0.11 -1.05 8.63
N ILE A 44 0.79 -1.18 7.64
CA ILE A 44 2.03 -0.41 7.56
C ILE A 44 1.72 1.09 7.47
N LEU A 45 0.77 1.47 6.61
CA LEU A 45 0.37 2.87 6.43
C LEU A 45 -0.18 3.46 7.74
N ARG A 46 -1.11 2.76 8.41
CA ARG A 46 -1.66 3.20 9.70
C ARG A 46 -0.60 3.34 10.78
N ALA A 47 0.34 2.39 10.87
CA ALA A 47 1.42 2.46 11.83
C ALA A 47 2.30 3.70 11.59
N ALA A 48 2.61 4.00 10.33
CA ALA A 48 3.38 5.19 9.97
C ALA A 48 2.64 6.50 10.28
N GLU A 49 1.33 6.56 10.08
CA GLU A 49 0.50 7.71 10.46
C GLU A 49 0.47 7.92 11.97
N TYR A 50 0.33 6.85 12.75
CA TYR A 50 0.32 6.92 14.21
C TYR A 50 1.66 7.43 14.77
N THR A 51 2.80 6.96 14.23
CA THR A 51 4.12 7.46 14.64
C THR A 51 4.33 8.93 14.28
N ARG A 52 3.70 9.45 13.22
CA ARG A 52 3.81 10.86 12.83
C ARG A 52 2.96 11.79 13.71
N ALA A 53 1.91 11.27 14.33
CA ALA A 53 0.98 12.03 15.16
C ALA A 53 1.38 12.11 16.65
N ALA A 54 2.37 11.32 17.08
CA ALA A 54 2.91 11.28 18.44
C ALA A 54 4.12 12.21 18.58
#